data_AF-A0A556VX61-F1
#
_entry.id   AF-A0A556VX61-F1
#
_cell.length_a   1.000
_cell.length_b   1.000
_cell.length_c   1.000
_cell.angle_alpha   90.00
_cell.angle_beta   90.00
_cell.angle_gamma   90.00
#
_symmetry.space_group_name_H-M   'P 1'
#
loop_
_entity.id
_entity.type
_entity.pdbx_description
1 polymer ?
#
loop_
_entity_poly.entity_id
_entity_poly.type
_entity_poly.pdbx_seq_one_letter_code
_entity_poly.pdbx_strand_id
1 'polypeptide(L)'
;MSGAARAPVWFCALVLFFLLCYSEAKRVFKCPSGCTCTTETIICVASSFIPRTVPADISSLSIVNGTFPEIKEAAFALMPSLHLLFIEGNKIDEISKHAFRGLRDVTHLSLANNNLKSLPKDFIPHQTINTQSMSADVFSHKDDVYVALAVPNSDSCLILEWDHIETHFRAFDNITGRSVIGCRSVLINEQALVIVAQLFNGSRVYRFDQEQNQFTKFQTVEMLNVSKPNDIEVFRLGDDWFFLMVDSSKAGMSTLFKWNNTGFFPHQFLHEWFRDLDAEFLDLDGKPVLIMTSRSQAPVIYQWNKNTQTFVLFKDIPNVDDMVSVKAFRIERVVYLALACYIGDSKVLKWTGKRFEEVQSFPSRGAMVLQPFRFRDQHYLILSSDYSFSQIFRWDLDKQMFIKFREVYVQWPRSFTAFSTPQRDFLLATSFKGKTKVFEHVSVDYS
;
A
#
# COMPACT_ATOMS: atom_id res chain seq x y z
N MET A 1 -48.07 -40.56 56.89
CA MET A 1 -46.94 -40.53 57.84
C MET A 1 -45.78 -39.82 57.19
N SER A 2 -45.33 -38.77 57.85
CA SER A 2 -44.28 -37.82 57.47
C SER A 2 -42.89 -38.46 57.42
N GLY A 3 -42.12 -38.18 56.36
CA GLY A 3 -40.69 -38.44 56.29
C GLY A 3 -39.95 -37.19 55.85
N ALA A 4 -39.53 -36.36 56.80
CA ALA A 4 -38.68 -35.21 56.55
C ALA A 4 -37.22 -35.67 56.35
N ALA A 5 -36.68 -35.50 55.14
CA ALA A 5 -35.25 -35.65 54.89
C ALA A 5 -34.53 -34.33 55.20
N ARG A 6 -33.67 -34.36 56.22
CA ARG A 6 -32.81 -33.25 56.65
C ARG A 6 -31.73 -32.99 55.60
N ALA A 7 -31.67 -31.78 55.05
CA ALA A 7 -30.50 -31.29 54.33
C ALA A 7 -29.30 -31.14 55.30
N PRO A 8 -28.07 -31.49 54.90
CA PRO A 8 -26.92 -31.45 55.80
C PRO A 8 -26.48 -30.00 56.03
N VAL A 9 -26.36 -29.64 57.31
CA VAL A 9 -25.93 -28.32 57.81
C VAL A 9 -24.54 -27.88 57.28
N TRP A 10 -23.78 -28.81 56.69
CA TRP A 10 -22.47 -28.54 56.08
C TRP A 10 -22.52 -27.78 54.75
N PHE A 11 -23.63 -27.85 54.00
CA PHE A 11 -23.73 -27.18 52.69
C PHE A 11 -23.97 -25.67 52.81
N CYS A 12 -24.65 -25.21 53.88
CA CYS A 12 -24.86 -23.78 54.13
C CYS A 12 -23.58 -23.07 54.62
N ALA A 13 -22.70 -23.76 55.35
CA ALA A 13 -21.47 -23.17 55.87
C ALA A 13 -20.44 -22.86 54.76
N LEU A 14 -20.36 -23.71 53.72
CA LEU A 14 -19.47 -23.50 52.57
C LEU A 14 -19.92 -22.35 51.65
N VAL A 15 -21.24 -22.16 51.49
CA VAL A 15 -21.80 -21.05 50.71
C VAL A 15 -21.62 -19.72 51.44
N LEU A 16 -21.75 -19.70 52.78
CA LEU A 16 -21.44 -18.51 53.59
C LEU A 16 -19.94 -18.18 53.60
N PHE A 17 -19.05 -19.17 53.54
CA PHE A 17 -17.61 -18.94 53.42
C PHE A 17 -17.21 -18.43 52.02
N PHE A 18 -17.88 -18.89 50.96
CA PHE A 18 -17.71 -18.37 49.60
C PHE A 18 -18.29 -16.96 49.41
N LEU A 19 -19.41 -16.63 50.08
CA LEU A 19 -19.99 -15.28 50.07
C LEU A 19 -19.19 -14.28 50.92
N LEU A 20 -18.52 -14.72 51.99
CA LEU A 20 -17.62 -13.88 52.80
C LEU A 20 -16.24 -13.66 52.14
N CYS A 21 -15.88 -14.46 51.14
CA CYS A 21 -14.64 -14.28 50.36
C CYS A 21 -14.84 -13.53 49.04
N TYR A 22 -16.08 -13.20 48.65
CA TYR A 22 -16.39 -12.33 47.51
C TYR A 22 -16.46 -10.85 47.95
N SER A 23 -15.55 -10.42 48.81
CA SER A 23 -15.21 -9.00 48.81
C SER A 23 -14.29 -8.80 47.61
N GLU A 24 -14.78 -8.19 46.54
CA GLU A 24 -13.89 -7.47 45.64
C GLU A 24 -13.13 -6.49 46.52
N ALA A 25 -11.90 -6.84 46.88
CA ALA A 25 -10.96 -5.90 47.42
C ALA A 25 -10.69 -4.91 46.29
N LYS A 26 -11.53 -3.87 46.17
CA LYS A 26 -11.24 -2.70 45.35
C LYS A 26 -9.89 -2.23 45.82
N ARG A 27 -8.84 -2.49 45.02
CA ARG A 27 -7.51 -1.97 45.29
C ARG A 27 -7.69 -0.46 45.40
N VAL A 28 -7.54 0.06 46.62
CA VAL A 28 -7.63 1.49 46.86
C VAL A 28 -6.55 2.13 46.02
N PHE A 29 -6.97 2.81 44.96
CA PHE A 29 -6.06 3.53 44.08
C PHE A 29 -5.33 4.57 44.92
N LYS A 30 -4.00 4.48 44.93
CA LYS A 30 -3.13 5.49 45.50
C LYS A 30 -2.47 6.22 44.34
N CYS A 31 -2.64 7.54 44.32
CA CYS A 31 -2.01 8.37 43.30
C CYS A 31 -0.49 8.13 43.32
N PRO A 32 0.15 7.89 42.16
CA PRO A 32 1.58 7.66 42.08
C PRO A 32 2.37 8.84 42.65
N SER A 33 3.50 8.56 43.29
CA SER A 33 4.39 9.59 43.85
C SER A 33 4.88 10.53 42.74
N GLY A 34 4.76 11.84 42.95
CA GLY A 34 5.12 12.85 41.94
C GLY A 34 4.02 13.14 40.92
N CYS A 35 2.83 12.57 41.11
CA CYS A 35 1.65 12.84 40.30
C CYS A 35 0.52 13.48 41.10
N THR A 36 -0.30 14.26 40.41
CA THR A 36 -1.58 14.81 40.88
C THR A 36 -2.68 14.09 40.13
N CYS A 37 -3.59 13.45 40.86
CA CYS A 37 -4.66 12.64 40.27
C CYS A 37 -6.02 13.25 40.57
N THR A 38 -6.89 13.28 39.56
CA THR A 38 -8.33 13.52 39.67
C THR A 38 -9.08 12.23 39.34
N THR A 39 -10.41 12.31 39.19
CA THR A 39 -11.24 11.17 38.78
C THR A 39 -10.94 10.72 37.34
N GLU A 40 -10.50 11.64 36.48
CA GLU A 40 -10.36 11.40 35.04
C GLU A 40 -8.96 11.70 34.51
N THR A 41 -8.15 12.45 35.26
CA THR A 41 -6.85 12.94 34.80
C THR A 41 -5.73 12.62 35.78
N ILE A 42 -4.55 12.32 35.25
CA ILE A 42 -3.32 12.16 36.02
C ILE A 42 -2.24 13.05 35.41
N ILE A 43 -1.64 13.89 36.23
CA ILE A 43 -0.56 14.79 35.82
C ILE A 43 0.67 14.47 36.67
N CYS A 44 1.71 13.96 36.04
CA CYS A 44 2.97 13.62 36.67
C CYS A 44 4.04 14.65 36.30
N VAL A 45 4.71 15.21 37.30
CA VAL A 45 5.79 16.19 37.11
C VAL A 45 7.08 15.61 37.66
N ALA A 46 8.16 15.66 36.87
CA ALA A 46 9.47 15.12 37.24
C ALA A 46 9.45 13.61 37.59
N SER A 47 8.57 12.84 36.93
CA SER A 47 8.51 11.39 37.13
C SER A 47 9.68 10.67 36.46
N SER A 48 10.27 9.68 37.14
CA SER A 48 11.33 8.83 36.60
C SER A 48 10.80 7.57 35.91
N PHE A 49 9.48 7.35 35.90
CA PHE A 49 8.85 6.19 35.26
C PHE A 49 7.40 6.49 34.83
N ILE A 50 6.90 5.68 33.89
CA ILE A 50 5.49 5.68 33.49
C ILE A 50 4.66 4.94 34.57
N PRO A 51 3.64 5.57 35.17
CA PRO A 51 2.85 4.93 36.22
C PRO A 51 2.13 3.67 35.73
N ARG A 52 2.35 2.54 36.43
CA ARG A 52 1.70 1.25 36.12
C ARG A 52 0.49 0.93 37.01
N THR A 53 0.40 1.58 38.16
CA THR A 53 -0.71 1.42 39.11
C THR A 53 -1.69 2.57 38.92
N VAL A 54 -2.50 2.49 37.87
CA VAL A 54 -3.44 3.53 37.43
C VAL A 54 -4.83 2.90 37.24
N PRO A 55 -5.95 3.62 37.49
CA PRO A 55 -7.28 3.12 37.20
C PRO A 55 -7.45 2.90 35.69
N ALA A 56 -8.14 1.84 35.29
CA ALA A 56 -8.30 1.49 33.87
C ALA A 56 -9.19 2.47 33.10
N ASP A 57 -10.00 3.26 33.82
CA ASP A 57 -11.01 4.21 33.38
C ASP A 57 -10.49 5.66 33.27
N ILE A 58 -9.20 5.90 33.45
CA ILE A 58 -8.61 7.23 33.32
C ILE A 58 -8.70 7.74 31.87
N SER A 59 -9.10 9.00 31.67
CA SER A 59 -9.29 9.58 30.33
C SER A 59 -8.09 10.40 29.85
N SER A 60 -7.31 10.98 30.77
CA SER A 60 -6.13 11.78 30.42
C SER A 60 -4.91 11.50 31.30
N LEU A 61 -3.74 11.38 30.67
CA LEU A 61 -2.45 11.22 31.33
C LEU A 61 -1.47 12.25 30.76
N SER A 62 -0.88 13.05 31.63
CA SER A 62 0.18 14.00 31.30
C SER A 62 1.43 13.69 32.13
N ILE A 63 2.58 13.62 31.47
CA ILE A 63 3.89 13.42 32.08
C ILE A 63 4.81 14.53 31.57
N VAL A 64 5.29 15.38 32.48
CA VAL A 64 6.08 16.57 32.15
C VAL A 64 7.40 16.58 32.91
N ASN A 65 8.49 16.95 32.25
CA ASN A 65 9.84 17.09 32.84
C ASN A 65 10.38 15.84 33.54
N GLY A 66 9.92 14.66 33.12
CA GLY A 66 10.42 13.36 33.58
C GLY A 66 11.84 13.05 33.12
N THR A 67 12.40 11.99 33.69
CA THR A 67 13.82 11.63 33.53
C THR A 67 14.04 10.24 32.94
N PHE A 68 13.03 9.67 32.28
CA PHE A 68 13.13 8.35 31.65
C PHE A 68 13.56 8.50 30.18
N PRO A 69 14.68 7.89 29.76
CA PRO A 69 15.22 8.07 28.40
C PRO A 69 14.48 7.24 27.34
N GLU A 70 13.68 6.25 27.73
CA GLU A 70 13.03 5.30 26.82
C GLU A 70 11.58 5.00 27.23
N ILE A 71 10.68 4.87 26.24
CA ILE A 71 9.35 4.25 26.43
C ILE A 71 9.38 2.79 25.95
N LYS A 72 9.27 1.86 26.91
CA LYS A 72 9.32 0.41 26.68
C LYS A 72 8.02 -0.15 26.08
N GLU A 73 8.07 -1.36 25.53
CA GLU A 73 6.89 -2.07 25.00
C GLU A 73 5.75 -2.14 26.04
N ALA A 74 4.53 -1.91 25.55
CA ALA A 74 3.28 -2.01 26.31
C ALA A 74 3.26 -1.17 27.58
N ALA A 75 3.97 -0.03 27.59
CA ALA A 75 4.09 0.84 28.75
C ALA A 75 2.74 1.35 29.27
N PHE A 76 1.72 1.43 28.40
CA PHE A 76 0.39 1.93 28.73
C PHE A 76 -0.71 0.87 28.67
N ALA A 77 -0.37 -0.43 28.62
CA ALA A 77 -1.34 -1.50 28.41
C ALA A 77 -2.42 -1.62 29.51
N LEU A 78 -2.20 -1.01 30.67
CA LEU A 78 -3.15 -0.99 31.79
C LEU A 78 -4.13 0.20 31.75
N MET A 79 -4.04 1.07 30.74
CA MET A 79 -4.86 2.27 30.57
C MET A 79 -5.61 2.24 29.22
N PRO A 80 -6.49 1.25 28.98
CA PRO A 80 -7.12 1.07 27.67
C PRO A 80 -8.06 2.23 27.27
N SER A 81 -8.70 2.88 28.25
CA SER A 81 -9.69 3.95 28.08
C SER A 81 -9.09 5.36 28.01
N LEU A 82 -7.77 5.47 27.88
CA LEU A 82 -7.09 6.75 27.77
C LEU A 82 -7.47 7.43 26.45
N HIS A 83 -7.90 8.69 26.50
CA HIS A 83 -8.23 9.49 25.32
C HIS A 83 -7.13 10.50 25.00
N LEU A 84 -6.49 11.09 26.02
CA LEU A 84 -5.47 12.13 25.88
C LEU A 84 -4.16 11.70 26.56
N LEU A 85 -3.06 11.64 25.83
CA LEU A 85 -1.74 11.29 26.35
C LEU A 85 -0.71 12.39 26.01
N PHE A 86 -0.21 13.08 27.03
CA PHE A 86 0.82 14.11 26.89
C PHE A 86 2.12 13.63 27.55
N ILE A 87 3.20 13.55 26.80
CA ILE A 87 4.53 13.20 27.30
C ILE A 87 5.49 14.27 26.80
N GLU A 88 5.53 15.40 27.50
CA GLU A 88 6.22 16.60 27.02
C GLU A 88 7.43 16.96 27.88
N GLY A 89 8.53 17.40 27.26
CA GLY A 89 9.69 17.89 28.02
C GLY A 89 10.49 16.81 28.77
N ASN A 90 10.34 15.51 28.43
CA ASN A 90 10.91 14.38 29.19
C ASN A 90 12.28 13.91 28.70
N LYS A 91 12.90 14.60 27.73
CA LYS A 91 14.22 14.22 27.15
C LYS A 91 14.29 12.76 26.66
N ILE A 92 13.17 12.21 26.19
CA ILE A 92 13.11 10.82 25.72
C ILE A 92 13.89 10.70 24.41
N ASP A 93 14.77 9.72 24.33
CA ASP A 93 15.63 9.45 23.17
C ASP A 93 15.05 8.36 22.26
N GLU A 94 14.43 7.33 22.84
CA GLU A 94 13.94 6.14 22.13
C GLU A 94 12.51 5.72 22.56
N ILE A 95 11.72 5.26 21.59
CA ILE A 95 10.37 4.72 21.83
C ILE A 95 10.29 3.35 21.15
N SER A 96 9.98 2.32 21.94
CA SER A 96 9.78 0.96 21.44
C SER A 96 8.63 0.90 20.42
N LYS A 97 8.79 0.07 19.38
CA LYS A 97 7.77 -0.18 18.34
C LYS A 97 6.39 -0.53 18.89
N HIS A 98 6.32 -1.13 20.07
CA HIS A 98 5.08 -1.55 20.72
C HIS A 98 4.79 -0.79 22.01
N ALA A 99 5.40 0.39 22.20
CA ALA A 99 5.24 1.22 23.39
C ALA A 99 3.78 1.52 23.76
N PHE A 100 2.97 1.86 22.75
CA PHE A 100 1.57 2.26 22.89
C PHE A 100 0.58 1.10 22.78
N ARG A 101 1.08 -0.15 22.75
CA ARG A 101 0.23 -1.34 22.68
C ARG A 101 -0.72 -1.39 23.89
N GLY A 102 -2.01 -1.52 23.62
CA GLY A 102 -3.07 -1.62 24.64
C GLY A 102 -3.87 -0.34 24.83
N LEU A 103 -3.41 0.80 24.29
CA LEU A 103 -4.21 2.02 24.15
C LEU A 103 -5.24 1.81 23.04
N ARG A 104 -6.54 1.81 23.39
CA ARG A 104 -7.62 1.56 22.42
C ARG A 104 -8.33 2.85 22.01
N ASP A 105 -8.47 3.77 22.95
CA ASP A 105 -9.36 4.93 22.82
C ASP A 105 -8.60 6.27 22.69
N VAL A 106 -7.26 6.23 22.50
CA VAL A 106 -6.44 7.44 22.44
C VAL A 106 -6.74 8.21 21.15
N THR A 107 -7.17 9.45 21.31
CA THR A 107 -7.48 10.38 20.22
C THR A 107 -6.38 11.43 20.05
N HIS A 108 -5.66 11.79 21.12
CA HIS A 108 -4.60 12.79 21.07
C HIS A 108 -3.36 12.29 21.83
N LEU A 109 -2.21 12.31 21.14
CA LEU A 109 -0.89 11.98 21.67
C LEU A 109 0.07 13.13 21.38
N SER A 110 0.62 13.75 22.43
CA SER A 110 1.69 14.75 22.31
C SER A 110 3.00 14.20 22.86
N LEU A 111 4.06 14.30 22.06
CA LEU A 111 5.44 13.94 22.41
C LEU A 111 6.38 15.16 22.28
N ALA A 112 5.84 16.37 22.39
CA ALA A 112 6.57 17.61 22.17
C ALA A 112 7.75 17.79 23.14
N ASN A 113 8.78 18.54 22.70
CA ASN A 113 9.94 18.89 23.53
C ASN A 113 10.69 17.68 24.15
N ASN A 114 10.76 16.56 23.43
CA ASN A 114 11.65 15.44 23.76
C ASN A 114 12.88 15.43 22.85
N ASN A 115 13.84 14.54 23.12
CA ASN A 115 15.07 14.37 22.34
C ASN A 115 14.93 13.29 21.24
N LEU A 116 13.69 13.02 20.82
CA LEU A 116 13.39 11.93 19.91
C LEU A 116 14.08 12.15 18.57
N LYS A 117 15.04 11.28 18.24
CA LYS A 117 15.73 11.31 16.93
C LYS A 117 14.83 10.80 15.80
N SER A 118 13.91 9.89 16.12
CA SER A 118 12.87 9.43 15.21
C SER A 118 11.70 8.75 15.95
N LEU A 119 10.46 9.12 15.63
CA LEU A 119 9.27 8.31 15.89
C LEU A 119 9.15 7.17 14.87
N PRO A 120 8.41 6.09 15.18
CA PRO A 120 8.15 5.04 14.20
C PRO A 120 7.34 5.63 13.03
N LYS A 121 8.02 5.93 11.92
CA LYS A 121 7.35 6.03 10.62
C LYS A 121 6.85 4.63 10.31
N ASP A 122 5.55 4.45 10.20
CA ASP A 122 4.99 3.11 10.08
C ASP A 122 3.95 3.04 8.96
N PHE A 123 3.88 1.86 8.36
CA PHE A 123 2.82 1.46 7.46
C PHE A 123 1.85 0.63 8.28
N ILE A 124 0.75 1.25 8.72
CA ILE A 124 -0.25 0.59 9.55
C ILE A 124 -1.43 0.13 8.70
N PRO A 125 -2.01 -1.06 8.95
CA PRO A 125 -3.25 -1.46 8.28
C PRO A 125 -4.35 -0.42 8.56
N HIS A 126 -4.92 0.15 7.50
CA HIS A 126 -5.96 1.17 7.56
C HIS A 126 -7.32 0.61 7.18
N GLN A 127 -7.41 -0.05 6.03
CA GLN A 127 -8.64 -0.66 5.53
C GLN A 127 -8.36 -2.05 4.96
N THR A 128 -9.30 -2.98 5.14
CA THR A 128 -9.31 -4.26 4.41
C THR A 128 -10.52 -4.28 3.49
N ILE A 129 -10.28 -4.34 2.18
CA ILE A 129 -11.32 -4.49 1.18
C ILE A 129 -11.51 -6.00 0.98
N ASN A 130 -12.73 -6.49 1.24
CA ASN A 130 -13.06 -7.92 1.26
C ASN A 130 -13.15 -8.55 -0.15
N THR A 131 -12.17 -8.29 -1.01
CA THR A 131 -12.07 -8.85 -2.36
C THR A 131 -10.64 -9.28 -2.69
N GLN A 132 -10.53 -10.34 -3.48
CA GLN A 132 -9.28 -10.71 -4.15
C GLN A 132 -9.09 -9.80 -5.36
N SER A 133 -7.86 -9.40 -5.67
CA SER A 133 -7.59 -8.48 -6.77
C SER A 133 -6.26 -8.79 -7.44
N MET A 134 -6.20 -8.53 -8.75
CA MET A 134 -5.01 -8.72 -9.57
C MET A 134 -4.25 -7.42 -9.79
N SER A 135 -4.95 -6.36 -10.16
CA SER A 135 -4.37 -5.03 -10.40
C SER A 135 -5.24 -3.96 -9.78
N ALA A 136 -4.61 -2.82 -9.47
CA ALA A 136 -5.25 -1.65 -8.93
C ALA A 136 -4.67 -0.40 -9.57
N ASP A 137 -5.54 0.47 -10.04
CA ASP A 137 -5.17 1.76 -10.57
C ASP A 137 -5.90 2.86 -9.81
N VAL A 138 -5.14 3.81 -9.27
CA VAL A 138 -5.69 4.95 -8.54
C VAL A 138 -5.75 6.15 -9.46
N PHE A 139 -6.89 6.83 -9.51
CA PHE A 139 -7.08 8.02 -10.33
C PHE A 139 -7.93 9.07 -9.64
N SER A 140 -7.70 10.32 -9.99
CA SER A 140 -8.48 11.44 -9.49
C SER A 140 -9.43 11.94 -10.58
N HIS A 141 -10.68 12.17 -10.23
CA HIS A 141 -11.67 12.75 -11.13
C HIS A 141 -12.57 13.70 -10.34
N LYS A 142 -12.69 14.97 -10.77
CA LYS A 142 -13.48 16.00 -10.08
C LYS A 142 -13.14 16.14 -8.59
N ASP A 143 -11.86 16.19 -8.27
CA ASP A 143 -11.31 16.30 -6.90
C ASP A 143 -11.52 15.09 -5.97
N ASP A 144 -12.22 14.04 -6.44
CA ASP A 144 -12.36 12.78 -5.73
C ASP A 144 -11.32 11.75 -6.17
N VAL A 145 -10.98 10.83 -5.25
CA VAL A 145 -10.02 9.74 -5.49
C VAL A 145 -10.78 8.44 -5.70
N TYR A 146 -10.50 7.78 -6.81
CA TYR A 146 -11.08 6.51 -7.20
C TYR A 146 -10.01 5.43 -7.33
N VAL A 147 -10.45 4.17 -7.23
CA VAL A 147 -9.63 3.00 -7.53
C VAL A 147 -10.37 2.09 -8.49
N ALA A 148 -9.74 1.77 -9.62
CA ALA A 148 -10.19 0.69 -10.49
C ALA A 148 -9.47 -0.61 -10.11
N LEU A 149 -10.21 -1.59 -9.57
CA LEU A 149 -9.68 -2.88 -9.13
C LEU A 149 -10.11 -3.99 -10.10
N ALA A 150 -9.14 -4.71 -10.68
CA ALA A 150 -9.44 -5.95 -11.39
C ALA A 150 -9.71 -7.08 -10.39
N VAL A 151 -10.93 -7.61 -10.41
CA VAL A 151 -11.40 -8.68 -9.52
C VAL A 151 -11.79 -9.90 -10.37
N PRO A 152 -10.85 -10.82 -10.65
CA PRO A 152 -11.11 -11.94 -11.56
C PRO A 152 -12.22 -12.87 -11.07
N ASN A 153 -12.33 -13.10 -9.75
CA ASN A 153 -13.31 -14.04 -9.21
C ASN A 153 -14.76 -13.55 -9.32
N SER A 154 -14.98 -12.25 -9.39
CA SER A 154 -16.30 -11.66 -9.65
C SER A 154 -16.51 -11.32 -11.11
N ASP A 155 -15.55 -11.67 -11.99
CA ASP A 155 -15.56 -11.29 -13.40
C ASP A 155 -15.90 -9.80 -13.56
N SER A 156 -15.13 -8.93 -12.88
CA SER A 156 -15.41 -7.51 -12.92
C SER A 156 -14.23 -6.60 -12.63
N CYS A 157 -14.39 -5.35 -13.06
CA CYS A 157 -13.60 -4.21 -12.64
C CYS A 157 -14.42 -3.42 -11.61
N LEU A 158 -14.05 -3.52 -10.33
CA LEU A 158 -14.70 -2.83 -9.24
C LEU A 158 -14.14 -1.41 -9.13
N ILE A 159 -14.99 -0.40 -9.23
CA ILE A 159 -14.64 0.99 -9.00
C ILE A 159 -14.98 1.34 -7.55
N LEU A 160 -13.97 1.77 -6.81
CA LEU A 160 -14.11 2.29 -5.46
C LEU A 160 -13.94 3.80 -5.47
N GLU A 161 -14.64 4.49 -4.58
CA GLU A 161 -14.53 5.94 -4.34
C GLU A 161 -14.08 6.16 -2.89
N TRP A 162 -13.24 7.16 -2.68
CA TRP A 162 -12.80 7.55 -1.35
C TRP A 162 -13.89 8.33 -0.61
N ASP A 163 -14.32 7.82 0.55
CA ASP A 163 -15.20 8.56 1.46
C ASP A 163 -14.37 9.51 2.33
N HIS A 164 -14.56 10.83 2.15
CA HIS A 164 -13.83 11.85 2.91
C HIS A 164 -14.26 11.97 4.38
N ILE A 165 -15.44 11.47 4.74
CA ILE A 165 -15.99 11.52 6.10
C ILE A 165 -15.50 10.31 6.89
N GLU A 166 -15.73 9.11 6.35
CA GLU A 166 -15.38 7.85 7.00
C GLU A 166 -13.92 7.44 6.73
N THR A 167 -13.22 8.19 5.86
CA THR A 167 -11.81 8.02 5.49
C THR A 167 -11.49 6.63 4.96
N HIS A 168 -12.35 6.05 4.12
CA HIS A 168 -12.12 4.72 3.55
C HIS A 168 -12.74 4.58 2.16
N PHE A 169 -12.33 3.56 1.41
CA PHE A 169 -12.91 3.29 0.09
C PHE A 169 -14.26 2.58 0.17
N ARG A 170 -15.29 3.17 -0.43
CA ARG A 170 -16.61 2.58 -0.64
C ARG A 170 -16.78 2.11 -2.08
N ALA A 171 -17.64 1.13 -2.32
CA ALA A 171 -17.98 0.70 -3.67
C ALA A 171 -18.76 1.82 -4.39
N PHE A 172 -18.32 2.17 -5.59
CA PHE A 172 -18.95 3.19 -6.43
C PHE A 172 -19.68 2.57 -7.61
N ASP A 173 -18.97 1.75 -8.39
CA ASP A 173 -19.51 1.11 -9.59
C ASP A 173 -18.84 -0.25 -9.84
N ASN A 174 -19.45 -1.09 -10.68
CA ASN A 174 -18.96 -2.42 -10.99
C ASN A 174 -19.11 -2.75 -12.47
N ILE A 175 -18.00 -2.66 -13.20
CA ILE A 175 -17.96 -2.96 -14.63
C ILE A 175 -17.79 -4.47 -14.83
N THR A 176 -18.83 -5.14 -15.32
CA THR A 176 -18.79 -6.60 -15.55
C THR A 176 -17.97 -6.96 -16.79
N GLY A 177 -17.16 -8.02 -16.66
CA GLY A 177 -16.29 -8.50 -17.72
C GLY A 177 -15.73 -9.90 -17.42
N ARG A 178 -15.69 -10.79 -18.41
CA ARG A 178 -15.24 -12.16 -18.18
C ARG A 178 -13.71 -12.21 -18.04
N SER A 179 -13.23 -12.72 -16.91
CA SER A 179 -11.82 -12.90 -16.59
C SER A 179 -11.02 -11.59 -16.77
N VAL A 180 -11.47 -10.54 -16.07
CA VAL A 180 -10.78 -9.25 -16.00
C VAL A 180 -9.46 -9.43 -15.27
N ILE A 181 -8.36 -9.05 -15.93
CA ILE A 181 -7.00 -9.13 -15.39
C ILE A 181 -6.40 -7.76 -15.09
N GLY A 182 -6.85 -6.74 -15.83
CA GLY A 182 -6.30 -5.39 -15.80
C GLY A 182 -7.40 -4.34 -15.84
N CYS A 183 -7.33 -3.38 -14.93
CA CYS A 183 -8.10 -2.15 -14.99
C CYS A 183 -7.16 -0.97 -14.93
N ARG A 184 -7.10 -0.17 -15.99
CA ARG A 184 -6.24 1.01 -16.06
C ARG A 184 -7.06 2.21 -16.48
N SER A 185 -6.99 3.28 -15.72
CA SER A 185 -7.71 4.51 -16.00
C SER A 185 -6.89 5.46 -16.87
N VAL A 186 -7.58 6.37 -17.55
CA VAL A 186 -6.98 7.49 -18.25
C VAL A 186 -7.94 8.66 -18.24
N LEU A 187 -7.42 9.88 -18.01
CA LEU A 187 -8.18 11.11 -18.11
C LEU A 187 -7.85 11.81 -19.41
N ILE A 188 -8.81 11.87 -20.33
CA ILE A 188 -8.66 12.55 -21.63
C ILE A 188 -9.74 13.64 -21.70
N ASN A 189 -9.32 14.90 -21.81
CA ASN A 189 -10.21 16.05 -21.88
C ASN A 189 -11.23 16.08 -20.72
N GLU A 190 -10.76 15.90 -19.49
CA GLU A 190 -11.60 15.80 -18.27
C GLU A 190 -12.60 14.63 -18.27
N GLN A 191 -12.55 13.71 -19.23
CA GLN A 191 -13.36 12.49 -19.23
C GLN A 191 -12.55 11.34 -18.62
N ALA A 192 -13.09 10.72 -17.57
CA ALA A 192 -12.54 9.50 -17.00
C ALA A 192 -12.90 8.30 -17.88
N LEU A 193 -11.88 7.60 -18.34
CA LEU A 193 -11.98 6.35 -19.09
C LEU A 193 -11.33 5.22 -18.28
N VAL A 194 -11.87 4.02 -18.37
CA VAL A 194 -11.29 2.80 -17.80
C VAL A 194 -11.12 1.76 -18.89
N ILE A 195 -9.87 1.35 -19.11
CA ILE A 195 -9.48 0.27 -20.01
C ILE A 195 -9.53 -1.03 -19.21
N VAL A 196 -10.38 -1.95 -19.64
CA VAL A 196 -10.62 -3.25 -18.99
C VAL A 196 -10.04 -4.34 -19.87
N ALA A 197 -8.92 -4.92 -19.44
CA ALA A 197 -8.29 -6.05 -20.10
C ALA A 197 -8.92 -7.38 -19.65
N GLN A 198 -9.29 -8.21 -20.62
CA GLN A 198 -9.98 -9.48 -20.40
C GLN A 198 -9.24 -10.61 -21.12
N LEU A 199 -9.15 -11.79 -20.49
CA LEU A 199 -8.58 -12.98 -21.14
C LEU A 199 -9.49 -13.60 -22.21
N PHE A 200 -10.78 -13.26 -22.19
CA PHE A 200 -11.80 -13.76 -23.10
C PHE A 200 -12.69 -12.63 -23.59
N ASN A 201 -13.28 -12.78 -24.78
CA ASN A 201 -14.26 -11.85 -25.38
C ASN A 201 -13.74 -10.42 -25.66
N GLY A 202 -12.42 -10.23 -25.74
CA GLY A 202 -11.74 -8.98 -26.10
C GLY A 202 -11.79 -7.91 -25.01
N SER A 203 -10.81 -7.00 -24.99
CA SER A 203 -10.77 -5.90 -24.01
C SER A 203 -11.67 -4.73 -24.43
N ARG A 204 -12.08 -3.91 -23.47
CA ARG A 204 -13.07 -2.83 -23.68
C ARG A 204 -12.63 -1.56 -22.98
N VAL A 205 -13.07 -0.42 -23.49
CA VAL A 205 -12.93 0.88 -22.86
C VAL A 205 -14.30 1.33 -22.39
N TYR A 206 -14.38 1.78 -21.15
CA TYR A 206 -15.56 2.35 -20.53
C TYR A 206 -15.32 3.84 -20.27
N ARG A 207 -16.38 4.64 -20.34
CA ARG A 207 -16.34 6.08 -20.09
C ARG A 207 -17.32 6.41 -18.98
N PHE A 208 -16.91 7.30 -18.08
CA PHE A 208 -17.81 7.81 -17.05
C PHE A 208 -18.95 8.62 -17.69
N ASP A 209 -20.17 8.21 -17.42
CA ASP A 209 -21.41 8.88 -17.85
C ASP A 209 -21.97 9.67 -16.66
N GLN A 210 -22.02 11.00 -16.82
CA GLN A 210 -22.46 11.90 -15.75
C GLN A 210 -23.97 11.82 -15.51
N GLU A 211 -24.77 11.50 -16.52
CA GLU A 211 -26.22 11.42 -16.39
C GLU A 211 -26.62 10.14 -15.65
N GLN A 212 -25.91 9.04 -15.91
CA GLN A 212 -26.15 7.74 -15.28
C GLN A 212 -25.34 7.54 -14.00
N ASN A 213 -24.39 8.42 -13.71
CA ASN A 213 -23.44 8.33 -12.60
C ASN A 213 -22.75 6.96 -12.51
N GLN A 214 -22.32 6.42 -13.66
CA GLN A 214 -21.68 5.11 -13.79
C GLN A 214 -20.80 5.05 -15.04
N PHE A 215 -19.96 4.02 -15.14
CA PHE A 215 -19.14 3.75 -16.31
C PHE A 215 -19.92 2.97 -17.37
N THR A 216 -20.09 3.57 -18.55
CA THR A 216 -20.76 2.94 -19.69
C THR A 216 -19.76 2.49 -20.74
N LYS A 217 -20.08 1.43 -21.48
CA LYS A 217 -19.19 0.92 -22.53
C LYS A 217 -19.00 1.98 -23.61
N PHE A 218 -17.77 2.45 -23.77
CA PHE A 218 -17.40 3.45 -24.76
C PHE A 218 -16.93 2.81 -26.07
N GLN A 219 -16.04 1.82 -25.97
CA GLN A 219 -15.45 1.17 -27.13
C GLN A 219 -15.16 -0.31 -26.86
N THR A 220 -15.36 -1.16 -27.86
CA THR A 220 -14.74 -2.49 -27.90
C THR A 220 -13.42 -2.35 -28.67
N VAL A 221 -12.29 -2.67 -28.04
CA VAL A 221 -10.99 -2.57 -28.70
C VAL A 221 -10.80 -3.79 -29.60
N GLU A 222 -10.48 -3.56 -30.87
CA GLU A 222 -10.16 -4.64 -31.80
C GLU A 222 -8.82 -5.28 -31.42
N MET A 223 -8.91 -6.42 -30.74
CA MET A 223 -7.77 -7.19 -30.26
C MET A 223 -7.28 -8.19 -31.31
N LEU A 224 -7.14 -7.75 -32.56
CA LEU A 224 -6.80 -8.63 -33.71
C LEU A 224 -5.62 -9.55 -33.43
N ASN A 225 -4.59 -9.02 -32.74
CA ASN A 225 -3.36 -9.74 -32.42
C ASN A 225 -3.09 -9.86 -30.91
N VAL A 226 -4.04 -9.52 -30.03
CA VAL A 226 -3.88 -9.73 -28.58
C VAL A 226 -4.65 -10.97 -28.17
N SER A 227 -3.95 -11.96 -27.64
CA SER A 227 -4.47 -13.26 -27.23
C SER A 227 -4.52 -13.46 -25.71
N LYS A 228 -3.47 -13.04 -24.97
CA LYS A 228 -3.36 -13.20 -23.52
C LYS A 228 -2.80 -11.94 -22.87
N PRO A 229 -3.64 -10.89 -22.70
CA PRO A 229 -3.20 -9.67 -22.06
C PRO A 229 -2.74 -9.96 -20.61
N ASN A 230 -1.65 -9.34 -20.21
CA ASN A 230 -1.05 -9.52 -18.88
C ASN A 230 -0.88 -8.19 -18.12
N ASP A 231 -0.49 -7.12 -18.83
CA ASP A 231 -0.29 -5.79 -18.26
C ASP A 231 -0.79 -4.68 -19.21
N ILE A 232 -1.22 -3.55 -18.65
CA ILE A 232 -1.67 -2.36 -19.39
C ILE A 232 -0.84 -1.17 -18.93
N GLU A 233 -0.14 -0.53 -19.87
CA GLU A 233 0.58 0.71 -19.59
C GLU A 233 -0.02 1.87 -20.38
N VAL A 234 -0.36 2.96 -19.68
CA VAL A 234 -0.99 4.15 -20.26
C VAL A 234 -0.01 5.31 -20.15
N PHE A 235 0.24 5.99 -21.27
CA PHE A 235 1.17 7.11 -21.28
C PHE A 235 0.81 8.15 -22.33
N ARG A 236 1.34 9.36 -22.14
CA ARG A 236 1.22 10.47 -23.06
C ARG A 236 2.57 10.73 -23.73
N LEU A 237 2.57 10.89 -25.05
CA LEU A 237 3.74 11.25 -25.83
C LEU A 237 3.41 12.47 -26.68
N GLY A 238 3.96 13.63 -26.30
CA GLY A 238 3.53 14.92 -26.87
C GLY A 238 2.07 15.19 -26.52
N ASP A 239 1.23 15.42 -27.52
CA ASP A 239 -0.21 15.63 -27.35
C ASP A 239 -1.05 14.37 -27.54
N ASP A 240 -0.41 13.26 -27.91
CA ASP A 240 -1.06 12.00 -28.18
C ASP A 240 -1.11 11.12 -26.93
N TRP A 241 -2.27 10.53 -26.67
CA TRP A 241 -2.47 9.49 -25.67
C TRP A 241 -2.29 8.11 -26.28
N PHE A 242 -1.58 7.25 -25.57
CA PHE A 242 -1.39 5.86 -25.93
C PHE A 242 -1.71 4.95 -24.75
N PHE A 243 -2.11 3.73 -25.07
CA PHE A 243 -1.94 2.63 -24.14
C PHE A 243 -1.30 1.44 -24.84
N LEU A 244 -0.47 0.72 -24.11
CA LEU A 244 0.13 -0.53 -24.52
C LEU A 244 -0.59 -1.68 -23.83
N MET A 245 -1.03 -2.65 -24.63
CA MET A 245 -1.53 -3.92 -24.13
C MET A 245 -0.42 -4.96 -24.24
N VAL A 246 0.13 -5.39 -23.11
CA VAL A 246 1.22 -6.38 -23.04
C VAL A 246 0.65 -7.79 -23.13
N ASP A 247 1.17 -8.61 -24.05
CA ASP A 247 0.69 -9.97 -24.30
C ASP A 247 1.68 -11.06 -23.87
N SER A 248 1.20 -11.99 -23.05
CA SER A 248 2.00 -13.08 -22.48
C SER A 248 2.00 -14.37 -23.31
N SER A 249 1.28 -14.41 -24.43
CA SER A 249 1.24 -15.53 -25.36
C SER A 249 2.22 -15.35 -26.51
N LYS A 250 2.69 -16.46 -27.07
CA LYS A 250 3.54 -16.42 -28.28
C LYS A 250 2.75 -16.09 -29.56
N ALA A 251 1.46 -16.37 -29.57
CA ALA A 251 0.61 -16.20 -30.76
C ALA A 251 0.03 -14.78 -30.84
N GLY A 252 -0.08 -14.10 -29.70
CA GLY A 252 -0.38 -12.68 -29.63
C GLY A 252 0.88 -11.82 -29.73
N MET A 253 0.66 -10.52 -29.85
CA MET A 253 1.69 -9.49 -29.88
C MET A 253 1.29 -8.36 -28.94
N SER A 254 2.26 -7.86 -28.18
CA SER A 254 2.07 -6.63 -27.43
C SER A 254 1.73 -5.49 -28.40
N THR A 255 0.61 -4.82 -28.16
CA THR A 255 0.03 -3.88 -29.14
C THR A 255 -0.12 -2.51 -28.53
N LEU A 256 0.47 -1.51 -29.19
CA LEU A 256 0.33 -0.10 -28.87
C LEU A 256 -0.91 0.45 -29.56
N PHE A 257 -1.78 1.10 -28.80
CA PHE A 257 -2.98 1.76 -29.28
C PHE A 257 -2.84 3.27 -29.13
N LYS A 258 -3.30 4.02 -30.14
CA LYS A 258 -3.27 5.49 -30.17
C LYS A 258 -4.68 6.05 -30.09
N TRP A 259 -4.86 7.11 -29.29
CA TRP A 259 -6.09 7.88 -29.22
C TRP A 259 -6.28 8.78 -30.46
N ASN A 260 -7.47 8.80 -31.05
CA ASN A 260 -7.80 9.65 -32.22
C ASN A 260 -9.09 10.48 -32.04
N ASN A 261 -9.39 10.91 -30.82
CA ASN A 261 -10.61 11.63 -30.41
C ASN A 261 -11.90 10.81 -30.34
N THR A 262 -12.03 9.74 -31.13
CA THR A 262 -13.21 8.86 -31.09
C THR A 262 -12.97 7.58 -30.32
N GLY A 263 -11.70 7.18 -30.14
CA GLY A 263 -11.33 6.00 -29.39
C GLY A 263 -9.85 5.69 -29.52
N PHE A 264 -9.49 4.50 -29.05
CA PHE A 264 -8.15 3.93 -29.18
C PHE A 264 -8.10 2.92 -30.33
N PHE A 265 -7.11 3.05 -31.19
CA PHE A 265 -6.95 2.20 -32.38
C PHE A 265 -5.53 1.63 -32.44
N PRO A 266 -5.33 0.41 -32.96
CA PRO A 266 -4.00 -0.18 -33.11
C PRO A 266 -3.07 0.76 -33.90
N HIS A 267 -1.91 1.04 -33.32
CA HIS A 267 -0.89 1.92 -33.88
C HIS A 267 0.39 1.17 -34.24
N GLN A 268 0.81 0.24 -33.38
CA GLN A 268 2.01 -0.56 -33.61
C GLN A 268 1.94 -1.90 -32.89
N PHE A 269 2.44 -2.96 -33.54
CA PHE A 269 2.67 -4.26 -32.90
C PHE A 269 4.13 -4.40 -32.51
N LEU A 270 4.39 -4.95 -31.33
CA LEU A 270 5.70 -5.06 -30.70
C LEU A 270 6.00 -6.51 -30.33
N HIS A 271 7.30 -6.82 -30.32
CA HIS A 271 7.89 -8.04 -29.75
C HIS A 271 7.25 -9.37 -30.22
N GLU A 272 7.22 -9.58 -31.53
CA GLU A 272 6.65 -10.78 -32.16
C GLU A 272 7.28 -12.08 -31.61
N TRP A 273 6.44 -13.07 -31.28
CA TRP A 273 6.82 -14.40 -30.74
C TRP A 273 7.39 -14.43 -29.32
N PHE A 274 7.35 -13.31 -28.60
CA PHE A 274 7.75 -13.23 -27.21
C PHE A 274 6.56 -13.41 -26.27
N ARG A 275 6.85 -13.72 -25.01
CA ARG A 275 5.85 -13.82 -23.94
C ARG A 275 6.08 -12.67 -22.98
N ASP A 276 5.55 -11.52 -23.33
CA ASP A 276 5.76 -10.29 -22.57
C ASP A 276 4.97 -10.34 -21.27
N LEU A 277 5.57 -9.81 -20.21
CA LEU A 277 5.03 -9.85 -18.86
C LEU A 277 4.64 -8.46 -18.38
N ASP A 278 5.53 -7.49 -18.53
CA ASP A 278 5.31 -6.11 -18.07
C ASP A 278 6.04 -5.15 -18.99
N ALA A 279 5.56 -3.90 -19.03
CA ALA A 279 6.20 -2.84 -19.77
C ALA A 279 6.18 -1.54 -18.98
N GLU A 280 7.17 -0.69 -19.22
CA GLU A 280 7.31 0.59 -18.56
C GLU A 280 7.69 1.67 -19.57
N PHE A 281 6.87 2.70 -19.65
CA PHE A 281 7.18 3.89 -20.45
C PHE A 281 7.93 4.92 -19.62
N LEU A 282 8.99 5.50 -20.20
CA LEU A 282 9.72 6.59 -19.56
C LEU A 282 10.46 7.46 -20.57
N ASP A 283 10.88 8.62 -20.11
CA ASP A 283 11.84 9.47 -20.82
C ASP A 283 13.26 9.21 -20.30
N LEU A 284 14.16 8.80 -21.21
CA LEU A 284 15.59 8.64 -20.97
C LEU A 284 16.36 9.72 -21.71
N ASP A 285 16.86 10.71 -20.97
CA ASP A 285 17.65 11.83 -21.48
C ASP A 285 16.98 12.57 -22.66
N GLY A 286 15.67 12.85 -22.55
CA GLY A 286 14.86 13.51 -23.57
C GLY A 286 14.42 12.60 -24.71
N LYS A 287 14.63 11.29 -24.59
CA LYS A 287 14.17 10.29 -25.55
C LYS A 287 13.07 9.43 -24.91
N PRO A 288 11.85 9.45 -25.46
CA PRO A 288 10.81 8.53 -25.03
C PRO A 288 11.22 7.10 -25.37
N VAL A 289 11.16 6.23 -24.37
CA VAL A 289 11.47 4.81 -24.48
C VAL A 289 10.38 3.96 -23.85
N LEU A 290 10.31 2.72 -24.29
CA LEU A 290 9.49 1.68 -23.71
C LEU A 290 10.41 0.52 -23.34
N ILE A 291 10.38 0.10 -22.08
CA ILE A 291 11.13 -1.06 -21.61
C ILE A 291 10.15 -2.21 -21.44
N MET A 292 10.46 -3.37 -22.01
CA MET A 292 9.60 -4.55 -21.93
C MET A 292 10.34 -5.71 -21.29
N THR A 293 9.64 -6.47 -20.46
CA THR A 293 10.12 -7.72 -19.87
C THR A 293 9.36 -8.90 -20.44
N SER A 294 10.06 -10.01 -20.66
CA SER A 294 9.47 -11.21 -21.25
C SER A 294 10.03 -12.46 -20.58
N ARG A 295 9.25 -13.53 -20.56
CA ARG A 295 9.65 -14.78 -19.90
C ARG A 295 10.95 -15.34 -20.49
N SER A 296 11.95 -15.56 -19.64
CA SER A 296 13.24 -16.17 -20.01
C SER A 296 14.01 -15.40 -21.08
N GLN A 297 13.89 -14.07 -21.06
CA GLN A 297 14.62 -13.15 -21.92
C GLN A 297 15.13 -11.97 -21.10
N ALA A 298 16.16 -11.30 -21.62
CA ALA A 298 16.60 -10.02 -21.11
C ALA A 298 15.57 -8.92 -21.45
N PRO A 299 15.35 -7.93 -20.57
CA PRO A 299 14.51 -6.78 -20.87
C PRO A 299 15.03 -6.04 -22.10
N VAL A 300 14.11 -5.59 -22.94
CA VAL A 300 14.42 -4.84 -24.16
C VAL A 300 13.98 -3.40 -24.05
N ILE A 301 14.76 -2.49 -24.64
CA ILE A 301 14.48 -1.07 -24.72
C ILE A 301 14.12 -0.74 -26.16
N TYR A 302 12.90 -0.27 -26.35
CA TYR A 302 12.47 0.38 -27.57
C TYR A 302 12.61 1.90 -27.43
N GLN A 303 13.10 2.56 -28.46
CA GLN A 303 13.20 4.02 -28.50
C GLN A 303 12.21 4.59 -29.52
N TRP A 304 11.51 5.66 -29.15
CA TRP A 304 10.59 6.34 -30.06
C TRP A 304 11.34 7.01 -31.21
N ASN A 305 10.95 6.67 -32.43
CA ASN A 305 11.40 7.33 -33.64
C ASN A 305 10.36 8.39 -34.05
N LYS A 306 10.74 9.66 -33.95
CA LYS A 306 9.85 10.80 -34.26
C LYS A 306 9.45 10.87 -35.74
N ASN A 307 10.28 10.36 -36.65
CA ASN A 307 10.02 10.42 -38.09
C ASN A 307 8.96 9.40 -38.51
N THR A 308 9.07 8.18 -37.99
CA THR A 308 8.11 7.10 -38.28
C THR A 308 6.93 7.08 -37.32
N GLN A 309 7.01 7.85 -36.22
CA GLN A 309 6.07 7.82 -35.10
C GLN A 309 5.88 6.40 -34.57
N THR A 310 6.97 5.64 -34.40
CA THR A 310 6.94 4.26 -33.90
C THR A 310 8.10 3.99 -32.95
N PHE A 311 7.92 3.03 -32.06
CA PHE A 311 8.96 2.48 -31.20
C PHE A 311 9.85 1.50 -31.98
N VAL A 312 11.15 1.74 -32.00
CA VAL A 312 12.12 0.87 -32.69
C VAL A 312 13.01 0.21 -31.64
N LEU A 313 13.25 -1.10 -31.77
CA LEU A 313 14.14 -1.83 -30.87
C LEU A 313 15.51 -1.16 -30.88
N PHE A 314 15.98 -0.74 -29.70
CA PHE A 314 17.25 -0.03 -29.56
C PHE A 314 18.35 -0.96 -29.02
N LYS A 315 18.10 -1.61 -27.88
CA LYS A 315 19.03 -2.54 -27.23
C LYS A 315 18.34 -3.35 -26.15
N ASP A 316 18.99 -4.42 -25.69
CA ASP A 316 18.66 -5.15 -24.49
C ASP A 316 19.36 -4.59 -23.24
N ILE A 317 18.90 -5.02 -22.06
CA ILE A 317 19.55 -4.80 -20.77
C ILE A 317 20.24 -6.11 -20.37
N PRO A 318 21.56 -6.25 -20.62
CA PRO A 318 22.25 -7.52 -20.43
C PRO A 318 22.41 -7.89 -18.96
N ASN A 319 22.59 -9.19 -18.68
CA ASN A 319 22.82 -9.76 -17.34
C ASN A 319 21.64 -9.57 -16.37
N VAL A 320 20.43 -9.44 -16.92
CA VAL A 320 19.19 -9.27 -16.18
C VAL A 320 18.14 -10.15 -16.84
N ASP A 321 18.15 -11.45 -16.51
CA ASP A 321 17.26 -12.43 -17.15
C ASP A 321 16.10 -12.81 -16.23
N ASP A 322 14.99 -13.26 -16.81
CA ASP A 322 13.82 -13.78 -16.07
C ASP A 322 13.18 -12.75 -15.09
N MET A 323 13.20 -11.46 -15.48
CA MET A 323 12.43 -10.44 -14.78
C MET A 323 10.94 -10.55 -15.13
N VAL A 324 10.08 -10.46 -14.12
CA VAL A 324 8.62 -10.56 -14.23
C VAL A 324 7.92 -9.20 -14.22
N SER A 325 8.59 -8.15 -13.74
CA SER A 325 8.07 -6.79 -13.75
C SER A 325 9.20 -5.77 -13.92
N VAL A 326 8.87 -4.60 -14.47
CA VAL A 326 9.73 -3.42 -14.58
C VAL A 326 8.95 -2.17 -14.18
N LYS A 327 9.53 -1.37 -13.28
CA LYS A 327 8.98 -0.07 -12.88
C LYS A 327 10.08 0.98 -12.85
N ALA A 328 9.84 2.14 -13.45
CA ALA A 328 10.80 3.22 -13.47
C ALA A 328 10.55 4.20 -12.32
N PHE A 329 11.61 4.80 -11.82
CA PHE A 329 11.51 5.89 -10.87
C PHE A 329 12.69 6.85 -11.03
N ARG A 330 12.54 8.04 -10.47
CA ARG A 330 13.59 9.05 -10.45
C ARG A 330 13.92 9.42 -9.01
N ILE A 331 15.20 9.55 -8.74
CA ILE A 331 15.71 10.20 -7.55
C ILE A 331 16.51 11.40 -8.06
N GLU A 332 16.09 12.59 -7.65
CA GLU A 332 16.55 13.86 -8.22
C GLU A 332 16.32 13.89 -9.74
N ARG A 333 17.39 13.82 -10.55
CA ARG A 333 17.33 13.79 -12.02
C ARG A 333 17.79 12.45 -12.61
N VAL A 334 18.18 11.50 -11.77
CA VAL A 334 18.70 10.21 -12.21
C VAL A 334 17.56 9.23 -12.34
N VAL A 335 17.53 8.51 -13.47
CA VAL A 335 16.57 7.45 -13.74
C VAL A 335 17.08 6.12 -13.18
N TYR A 336 16.18 5.41 -12.52
CA TYR A 336 16.38 4.07 -12.01
C TYR A 336 15.28 3.13 -12.51
N LEU A 337 15.59 1.84 -12.55
CA LEU A 337 14.62 0.77 -12.79
C LEU A 337 14.59 -0.14 -11.58
N ALA A 338 13.38 -0.51 -11.16
CA ALA A 338 13.11 -1.59 -10.22
C ALA A 338 12.58 -2.79 -10.99
N LEU A 339 13.30 -3.90 -10.93
CA LEU A 339 13.01 -5.12 -11.68
C LEU A 339 12.73 -6.24 -10.70
N ALA A 340 11.55 -6.86 -10.80
CA ALA A 340 11.20 -8.00 -9.97
C ALA A 340 11.58 -9.30 -10.66
N CYS A 341 12.14 -10.24 -9.91
CA CYS A 341 12.29 -11.63 -10.32
C CYS A 341 11.44 -12.52 -9.43
N TYR A 342 10.78 -13.56 -9.96
CA TYR A 342 9.95 -14.45 -9.15
C TYR A 342 10.76 -15.22 -8.11
N ILE A 343 11.87 -15.84 -8.53
CA ILE A 343 12.83 -16.55 -7.67
C ILE A 343 14.23 -16.20 -8.13
N GLY A 344 15.12 -15.90 -7.19
CA GLY A 344 16.44 -15.33 -7.47
C GLY A 344 16.53 -13.95 -6.85
N ASP A 345 17.16 -13.01 -7.56
CA ASP A 345 17.34 -11.65 -7.05
C ASP A 345 16.61 -10.64 -7.94
N SER A 346 15.68 -9.89 -7.34
CA SER A 346 15.18 -8.64 -7.90
C SER A 346 16.29 -7.58 -7.87
N LYS A 347 16.25 -6.61 -8.77
CA LYS A 347 17.36 -5.67 -8.98
C LYS A 347 16.88 -4.23 -9.08
N VAL A 348 17.67 -3.31 -8.55
CA VAL A 348 17.59 -1.89 -8.87
C VAL A 348 18.76 -1.52 -9.76
N LEU A 349 18.45 -0.96 -10.93
CA LEU A 349 19.43 -0.47 -11.89
C LEU A 349 19.42 1.05 -11.97
N LYS A 350 20.58 1.67 -12.20
CA LYS A 350 20.76 3.11 -12.40
C LYS A 350 21.17 3.39 -13.84
N TRP A 351 20.56 4.41 -14.43
CA TRP A 351 20.97 4.92 -15.74
C TRP A 351 22.26 5.75 -15.64
N THR A 352 23.25 5.43 -16.47
CA THR A 352 24.55 6.12 -16.49
C THR A 352 24.72 7.13 -17.63
N GLY A 353 23.66 7.40 -18.40
CA GLY A 353 23.73 8.14 -19.66
C GLY A 353 24.06 7.27 -20.88
N LYS A 354 24.54 6.04 -20.67
CA LYS A 354 24.86 5.08 -21.74
C LYS A 354 24.16 3.74 -21.57
N ARG A 355 24.08 3.22 -20.34
CA ARG A 355 23.47 1.92 -20.03
C ARG A 355 22.89 1.92 -18.62
N PHE A 356 22.09 0.91 -18.33
CA PHE A 356 21.69 0.59 -16.96
C PHE A 356 22.78 -0.24 -16.30
N GLU A 357 23.13 0.13 -15.06
CA GLU A 357 24.08 -0.60 -14.22
C GLU A 357 23.40 -0.97 -12.90
N GLU A 358 23.65 -2.19 -12.43
CA GLU A 358 23.09 -2.66 -11.17
C GLU A 358 23.66 -1.88 -9.99
N VAL A 359 22.75 -1.40 -9.12
CA VAL A 359 23.11 -0.71 -7.87
C VAL A 359 22.90 -1.63 -6.68
N GLN A 360 21.81 -2.40 -6.69
CA GLN A 360 21.41 -3.20 -5.55
C GLN A 360 20.57 -4.40 -5.98
N SER A 361 20.78 -5.53 -5.30
CA SER A 361 20.00 -6.75 -5.45
C SER A 361 19.16 -7.05 -4.19
N PHE A 362 18.04 -7.72 -4.39
CA PHE A 362 17.06 -8.04 -3.35
C PHE A 362 16.58 -9.49 -3.51
N PRO A 363 16.81 -10.37 -2.51
CA PRO A 363 16.40 -11.76 -2.60
C PRO A 363 14.88 -11.90 -2.73
N SER A 364 14.45 -12.47 -3.85
CA SER A 364 13.05 -12.73 -4.16
C SER A 364 12.58 -14.07 -3.61
N ARG A 365 11.39 -14.05 -3.00
CA ARG A 365 10.69 -15.25 -2.54
C ARG A 365 9.27 -15.26 -3.10
N GLY A 366 9.14 -15.60 -4.38
CA GLY A 366 7.90 -15.49 -5.12
C GLY A 366 7.48 -14.04 -5.31
N ALA A 367 8.39 -13.19 -5.77
CA ALA A 367 8.12 -11.76 -5.95
C ALA A 367 7.52 -11.49 -7.34
N MET A 368 6.36 -10.85 -7.38
CA MET A 368 5.67 -10.48 -8.62
C MET A 368 5.92 -9.04 -9.04
N VAL A 369 6.22 -8.17 -8.08
CA VAL A 369 6.45 -6.74 -8.26
C VAL A 369 7.49 -6.22 -7.27
N LEU A 370 8.34 -5.32 -7.77
CA LEU A 370 9.24 -4.48 -7.00
C LEU A 370 8.85 -3.04 -7.29
N GLN A 371 7.95 -2.49 -6.46
CA GLN A 371 7.29 -1.23 -6.75
C GLN A 371 8.02 -0.06 -6.07
N PRO A 372 8.58 0.89 -6.83
CA PRO A 372 9.01 2.16 -6.27
C PRO A 372 7.80 3.05 -6.01
N PHE A 373 7.84 3.82 -4.93
CA PHE A 373 6.83 4.83 -4.65
C PHE A 373 7.42 5.95 -3.78
N ARG A 374 6.70 7.06 -3.68
CA ARG A 374 7.16 8.25 -2.97
C ARG A 374 6.02 8.83 -2.15
N PHE A 375 6.34 9.20 -0.91
CA PHE A 375 5.49 10.06 -0.10
C PHE A 375 6.30 11.28 0.31
N ARG A 376 5.76 12.47 0.03
CA ARG A 376 6.48 13.74 0.23
C ARG A 376 7.87 13.67 -0.44
N ASP A 377 8.95 13.91 0.29
CA ASP A 377 10.33 13.83 -0.22
C ASP A 377 11.02 12.49 0.05
N GLN A 378 10.28 11.48 0.53
CA GLN A 378 10.84 10.19 0.88
C GLN A 378 10.57 9.14 -0.20
N HIS A 379 11.64 8.54 -0.72
CA HIS A 379 11.56 7.44 -1.67
C HIS A 379 11.52 6.11 -0.94
N TYR A 380 10.59 5.26 -1.36
CA TYR A 380 10.38 3.92 -0.87
C TYR A 380 10.40 2.92 -2.02
N LEU A 381 10.63 1.66 -1.65
CA LEU A 381 10.60 0.53 -2.55
C LEU A 381 9.93 -0.62 -1.81
N ILE A 382 8.96 -1.30 -2.42
CA ILE A 382 8.33 -2.48 -1.82
C ILE A 382 8.52 -3.71 -2.71
N LEU A 383 9.12 -4.74 -2.13
CA LEU A 383 9.27 -6.06 -2.73
C LEU A 383 8.14 -6.96 -2.26
N SER A 384 7.30 -7.39 -3.19
CA SER A 384 6.28 -8.43 -2.97
C SER A 384 6.90 -9.78 -2.58
N SER A 385 6.14 -10.60 -1.85
CA SER A 385 6.49 -12.01 -1.62
C SER A 385 5.25 -12.87 -1.46
N ASP A 386 5.17 -13.95 -2.25
CA ASP A 386 4.12 -14.97 -2.13
C ASP A 386 4.43 -15.98 -1.00
N TYR A 387 5.70 -16.09 -0.58
CA TYR A 387 6.17 -17.08 0.39
C TYR A 387 6.55 -16.51 1.76
N SER A 388 6.59 -15.18 1.91
CA SER A 388 6.97 -14.49 3.14
C SER A 388 6.31 -13.11 3.24
N PHE A 389 6.76 -12.26 4.16
CA PHE A 389 6.29 -10.88 4.24
C PHE A 389 6.80 -10.05 3.06
N SER A 390 6.01 -9.08 2.61
CA SER A 390 6.47 -8.09 1.65
C SER A 390 7.35 -7.06 2.38
N GLN A 391 8.51 -6.76 1.82
CA GLN A 391 9.51 -5.90 2.45
C GLN A 391 9.48 -4.51 1.83
N ILE A 392 9.22 -3.50 2.66
CA ILE A 392 9.40 -2.08 2.36
C ILE A 392 10.82 -1.68 2.71
N PHE A 393 11.45 -0.96 1.81
CA PHE A 393 12.73 -0.31 1.94
C PHE A 393 12.57 1.20 1.80
N ARG A 394 13.46 1.95 2.42
CA ARG A 394 13.53 3.42 2.33
C ARG A 394 14.86 3.80 1.71
N TRP A 395 14.87 4.79 0.84
CA TRP A 395 16.10 5.34 0.29
C TRP A 395 16.93 6.03 1.38
N ASP A 396 18.22 5.70 1.41
CA ASP A 396 19.22 6.33 2.27
C ASP A 396 20.06 7.29 1.43
N LEU A 397 20.00 8.58 1.76
CA LEU A 397 20.65 9.65 0.98
C LEU A 397 22.18 9.54 1.05
N ASP A 398 22.74 9.15 2.18
CA ASP A 398 24.19 9.07 2.38
C ASP A 398 24.76 7.85 1.64
N LYS A 399 24.05 6.72 1.71
CA LYS A 399 24.48 5.46 1.09
C LYS A 399 24.09 5.34 -0.37
N GLN A 400 23.16 6.17 -0.85
CA GLN A 400 22.60 6.10 -2.21
C GLN A 400 22.05 4.69 -2.53
N MET A 401 21.37 4.08 -1.56
CA MET A 401 20.81 2.72 -1.65
C MET A 401 19.51 2.60 -0.84
N PHE A 402 18.73 1.57 -1.11
CA PHE A 402 17.55 1.24 -0.31
C PHE A 402 17.94 0.42 0.93
N ILE A 403 17.52 0.88 2.11
CA ILE A 403 17.71 0.16 3.37
C ILE A 403 16.37 -0.43 3.84
N LYS A 404 16.43 -1.62 4.46
CA LYS A 404 15.23 -2.25 5.03
C LYS A 404 14.55 -1.28 6.00
N PHE A 405 13.24 -1.13 5.82
CA PHE A 405 12.46 -0.18 6.60
C PHE A 405 11.35 -0.88 7.37
N ARG A 406 10.48 -1.61 6.67
CA ARG A 406 9.33 -2.27 7.30
C ARG A 406 8.88 -3.51 6.55
N GLU A 407 8.22 -4.43 7.24
CA GLU A 407 7.55 -5.57 6.62
C GLU A 407 6.04 -5.39 6.72
N VAL A 408 5.32 -5.76 5.66
CA VAL A 408 3.86 -5.79 5.61
C VAL A 408 3.38 -7.16 5.14
N TYR A 409 2.23 -7.58 5.65
CA TYR A 409 1.64 -8.87 5.30
C TYR A 409 0.44 -8.70 4.36
N VAL A 410 0.59 -9.20 3.15
CA VAL A 410 -0.44 -9.31 2.11
C VAL A 410 -0.31 -10.70 1.51
N GLN A 411 -1.43 -11.39 1.30
CA GLN A 411 -1.41 -12.76 0.81
C GLN A 411 -1.34 -12.75 -0.73
N TRP A 412 -0.19 -13.13 -1.26
CA TRP A 412 0.08 -13.22 -2.69
C TRP A 412 -0.17 -11.88 -3.42
N PRO A 413 0.60 -10.83 -3.05
CA PRO A 413 0.41 -9.51 -3.60
C PRO A 413 0.73 -9.47 -5.10
N ARG A 414 0.01 -8.63 -5.85
CA ARG A 414 0.18 -8.50 -7.31
C ARG A 414 0.54 -7.10 -7.77
N SER A 415 0.13 -6.08 -7.03
CA SER A 415 0.48 -4.69 -7.26
C SER A 415 0.44 -3.91 -5.95
N PHE A 416 1.23 -2.84 -5.90
CA PHE A 416 1.17 -1.85 -4.83
C PHE A 416 1.00 -0.48 -5.48
N THR A 417 0.06 0.31 -4.97
CA THR A 417 -0.26 1.62 -5.55
C THR A 417 -0.30 2.63 -4.43
N ALA A 418 0.62 3.60 -4.46
CA ALA A 418 0.65 4.70 -3.53
C ALA A 418 -0.34 5.79 -3.96
N PHE A 419 -1.06 6.37 -3.01
CA PHE A 419 -1.93 7.51 -3.24
C PHE A 419 -1.94 8.42 -2.02
N SER A 420 -2.30 9.67 -2.23
CA SER A 420 -2.35 10.69 -1.17
C SER A 420 -3.70 11.38 -1.22
N THR A 421 -4.26 11.64 -0.05
CA THR A 421 -5.31 12.64 0.16
C THR A 421 -4.64 13.95 0.61
N PRO A 422 -5.37 15.07 0.75
CA PRO A 422 -4.76 16.34 1.16
C PRO A 422 -3.97 16.29 2.49
N GLN A 423 -4.24 15.30 3.35
CA GLN A 423 -3.66 15.23 4.70
C GLN A 423 -2.90 13.92 4.96
N ARG A 424 -3.18 12.83 4.22
CA ARG A 424 -2.74 11.48 4.57
C ARG A 424 -2.24 10.73 3.33
N ASP A 425 -1.25 9.88 3.58
CA ASP A 425 -0.59 9.07 2.56
C ASP A 425 -0.96 7.60 2.76
N PHE A 426 -1.25 6.89 1.68
CA PHE A 426 -1.73 5.51 1.73
C PHE A 426 -1.08 4.63 0.66
N LEU A 427 -0.88 3.37 1.00
CA LEU A 427 -0.41 2.33 0.11
C LEU A 427 -1.48 1.25 -0.03
N LEU A 428 -2.08 1.14 -1.21
CA LEU A 428 -2.98 0.06 -1.55
C LEU A 428 -2.16 -1.15 -2.02
N ALA A 429 -2.51 -2.34 -1.53
CA ALA A 429 -1.91 -3.60 -1.90
C ALA A 429 -2.97 -4.60 -2.38
N THR A 430 -2.89 -5.00 -3.64
CA THR A 430 -3.75 -6.05 -4.18
C THR A 430 -3.34 -7.41 -3.65
N SER A 431 -4.26 -8.37 -3.68
CA SER A 431 -4.05 -9.69 -3.11
C SER A 431 -4.76 -10.74 -3.95
N PHE A 432 -3.98 -11.63 -4.57
CA PHE A 432 -4.54 -12.64 -5.47
C PHE A 432 -5.37 -13.71 -4.75
N LYS A 433 -5.02 -14.05 -3.51
CA LYS A 433 -5.70 -15.14 -2.75
C LYS A 433 -6.32 -14.70 -1.43
N GLY A 434 -5.82 -13.63 -0.83
CA GLY A 434 -6.41 -13.04 0.38
C GLY A 434 -7.29 -11.83 0.08
N LYS A 435 -7.32 -10.89 1.01
CA LYS A 435 -8.08 -9.63 0.88
C LYS A 435 -7.15 -8.49 0.48
N THR A 436 -7.64 -7.61 -0.38
CA THR A 436 -6.98 -6.35 -0.72
C THR A 436 -6.84 -5.48 0.52
N LYS A 437 -5.69 -4.83 0.71
CA LYS A 437 -5.39 -4.03 1.90
C LYS A 437 -5.01 -2.61 1.53
N VAL A 438 -5.36 -1.68 2.40
CA VAL A 438 -4.86 -0.30 2.38
C VAL A 438 -4.07 -0.10 3.66
N PHE A 439 -2.85 0.39 3.52
CA PHE A 439 -1.99 0.78 4.62
C PHE A 439 -1.91 2.30 4.66
N GLU A 440 -2.00 2.89 5.83
CA GLU A 440 -1.67 4.31 6.02
C GLU A 440 -0.18 4.44 6.31
N HIS A 441 0.46 5.41 5.66
CA HIS A 441 1.79 5.87 5.99
C HIS A 441 1.70 6.99 7.02
N VAL A 442 1.99 6.66 8.28
CA VAL A 442 1.97 7.63 9.38
C VAL A 442 3.36 8.26 9.49
N SER A 443 3.43 9.54 9.14
CA SER A 443 4.57 10.41 9.45
C SER A 443 4.15 11.42 10.50
N VAL A 444 4.78 11.39 11.68
CA VAL A 444 4.63 12.47 12.66
C VAL A 444 5.57 13.60 12.24
N ASP A 445 5.00 14.76 11.92
CA ASP A 445 5.77 15.99 11.67
C ASP A 445 6.29 16.54 13.02
N TYR A 446 7.56 16.95 13.04
CA TYR A 446 8.28 17.41 14.24
C TYR A 446 8.12 18.91 14.51
N SER A 447 7.07 19.55 13.98
CA SER A 447 6.87 21.00 14.12
C SER A 447 6.17 21.37 15.41
#